data_AF-A0A8T4DI81-F1
#
_entry.id   AF-A0A8T4DI81-F1
#
_cell.length_a   1.000
_cell.length_b   1.000
_cell.length_c   1.000
_cell.angle_alpha   90.00
_cell.angle_beta   90.00
_cell.angle_gamma   90.00
#
_symmetry.space_group_name_H-M   'P 1'
#
loop_
_entity.id
_entity.type
_entity.pdbx_description
1 polymer ?
#
loop_
_entity_poly.entity_id
_entity_poly.type
_entity_poly.pdbx_seq_one_letter_code
_entity_poly.pdbx_strand_id
1 'polypeptide(L)'
;MDVIEELVEEIKKDTKIQRTRFNSNFLNNVGEVFERHGFGVTRTFLIEKRGKQGLRFQADALLGVIEKFEKNEKIQQNRSIGRYIIKTLISLKVVERGEER
;
A
#
# COMPACT_ATOMS: atom_id res chain seq x y z
N MET A 1 4.71 9.26 -18.88
CA MET A 1 4.41 8.03 -18.11
C MET A 1 3.01 8.23 -17.51
N ASP A 2 2.22 7.18 -17.29
CA ASP A 2 0.91 7.39 -16.64
C ASP A 2 1.10 7.79 -15.17
N VAL A 3 0.31 8.73 -14.65
CA VAL A 3 0.39 9.19 -13.24
C VAL A 3 0.27 8.04 -12.23
N ILE A 4 -0.48 6.98 -12.54
CA ILE A 4 -0.56 5.78 -11.70
C ILE A 4 0.73 4.96 -11.79
N GLU A 5 1.35 4.85 -12.97
CA GLU A 5 2.63 4.18 -13.13
C GLU A 5 3.73 4.87 -12.33
N GLU A 6 3.79 6.20 -12.38
CA GLU A 6 4.77 6.99 -11.61
C GLU A 6 4.61 6.76 -10.11
N LEU A 7 3.37 6.75 -9.61
CA LEU A 7 3.07 6.45 -8.21
C LEU A 7 3.47 5.01 -7.84
N VAL A 8 3.21 4.03 -8.71
CA VAL A 8 3.60 2.64 -8.47
C VAL A 8 5.12 2.52 -8.42
N GLU A 9 5.84 3.19 -9.31
CA GLU A 9 7.31 3.25 -9.30
C GLU A 9 7.86 3.92 -8.04
N GLU A 10 7.23 5.00 -7.56
CA GLU A 10 7.58 5.63 -6.29
C GLU A 10 7.39 4.67 -5.11
N ILE A 11 6.26 3.96 -5.07
CA ILE A 11 5.95 2.97 -4.02
C ILE A 11 6.93 1.79 -4.06
N LYS A 12 7.32 1.33 -5.26
CA LYS A 12 8.33 0.29 -5.42
C LYS A 12 9.69 0.72 -4.86
N LYS A 13 10.09 1.97 -5.09
CA LYS A 13 11.39 2.49 -4.61
C LYS A 13 11.39 2.84 -3.12
N ASP A 14 10.23 2.83 -2.46
CA ASP A 14 10.13 3.10 -1.03
C ASP A 14 10.78 1.98 -0.19
N THR A 15 11.89 2.32 0.46
CA THR A 15 12.67 1.37 1.29
C THR A 15 11.87 0.75 2.42
N LYS A 16 10.86 1.45 2.96
CA LYS A 16 9.98 0.95 4.01
C LYS A 16 9.05 -0.13 3.44
N ILE A 17 8.53 0.10 2.24
CA ILE A 17 7.76 -0.91 1.50
C ILE A 17 8.65 -2.11 1.22
N GLN A 18 9.83 -1.93 0.66
CA GLN A 18 10.75 -3.01 0.31
C GLN A 18 11.16 -3.90 1.49
N ARG A 19 11.43 -3.31 2.66
CA ARG A 19 11.84 -4.06 3.86
C ARG A 19 10.69 -4.75 4.59
N THR A 20 9.44 -4.36 4.34
CA THR A 20 8.28 -4.85 5.09
C THR A 20 7.77 -6.20 4.57
N ARG A 21 7.79 -7.27 5.37
CA ARG A 21 7.15 -8.52 4.96
C ARG A 21 5.63 -8.41 5.06
N PHE A 22 4.96 -8.26 3.92
CA PHE A 22 3.50 -8.18 3.88
C PHE A 22 2.83 -9.54 3.99
N ASN A 23 1.70 -9.56 4.68
CA ASN A 23 0.75 -10.66 4.72
C ASN A 23 -0.40 -10.36 3.76
N SER A 24 -0.71 -11.30 2.86
CA SER A 24 -1.74 -11.12 1.83
C SER A 24 -3.14 -10.88 2.40
N ASN A 25 -3.51 -11.58 3.49
CA ASN A 25 -4.80 -11.37 4.16
C ASN A 25 -4.88 -9.97 4.77
N PHE A 26 -3.78 -9.48 5.33
CA PHE A 26 -3.72 -8.12 5.87
C PHE A 26 -3.87 -7.07 4.76
N LEU A 27 -3.16 -7.22 3.63
CA LEU A 27 -3.28 -6.35 2.46
C LEU A 27 -4.71 -6.37 1.89
N ASN A 28 -5.33 -7.55 1.80
CA ASN A 28 -6.69 -7.69 1.31
C ASN A 28 -7.69 -6.92 2.17
N ASN A 29 -7.59 -7.08 3.49
CA ASN A 29 -8.43 -6.40 4.45
C ASN A 29 -8.23 -4.87 4.38
N VAL A 30 -6.98 -4.39 4.36
CA VAL A 30 -6.70 -2.95 4.23
C VAL A 30 -7.23 -2.40 2.91
N GLY A 31 -7.06 -3.11 1.79
CA GLY A 31 -7.58 -2.70 0.50
C GLY A 31 -9.11 -2.60 0.47
N GLU A 32 -9.81 -3.50 1.18
CA GLU A 32 -11.27 -3.45 1.31
C GLU A 32 -11.74 -2.30 2.21
N VAL A 33 -11.06 -2.08 3.34
CA VAL A 33 -11.34 -0.93 4.20
C VAL A 33 -11.13 0.37 3.44
N PHE A 34 -10.05 0.46 2.66
CA PHE A 34 -9.73 1.63 1.83
C PHE A 34 -10.79 1.93 0.78
N GLU A 35 -11.15 0.92 -0.03
CA GLU A 35 -12.15 1.09 -1.09
C GLU A 35 -13.51 1.49 -0.53
N ARG A 36 -13.94 0.88 0.59
CA ARG A 36 -15.25 1.14 1.17
C ARG A 36 -15.30 2.45 1.95
N HIS A 37 -14.34 2.66 2.85
CA HIS A 37 -14.42 3.71 3.87
C HIS A 37 -13.47 4.89 3.64
N GLY A 38 -12.51 4.75 2.72
CA GLY A 38 -11.63 5.84 2.29
C GLY A 38 -10.51 6.15 3.28
N PHE A 39 -9.83 7.27 3.05
CA PHE A 39 -8.56 7.63 3.66
C PHE A 39 -8.62 7.69 5.20
N GLY A 40 -9.55 8.47 5.76
CA GLY A 40 -9.63 8.70 7.20
C GLY A 40 -9.84 7.41 8.01
N VAL A 41 -10.83 6.60 7.63
CA VAL A 41 -11.12 5.33 8.31
C VAL A 41 -9.96 4.35 8.16
N THR A 42 -9.34 4.30 6.98
CA THR A 42 -8.18 3.43 6.75
C THR A 42 -6.98 3.84 7.60
N ARG A 43 -6.73 5.15 7.75
CA ARG A 43 -5.66 5.67 8.61
C ARG A 43 -5.87 5.26 10.06
N THR A 44 -7.08 5.46 10.59
CA THR A 44 -7.44 5.03 11.96
C THR A 44 -7.30 3.52 12.13
N PHE A 45 -7.78 2.74 11.16
CA PHE A 45 -7.64 1.28 11.16
C PHE A 45 -6.15 0.89 11.23
N LEU A 46 -5.30 1.46 10.40
CA LEU A 46 -3.86 1.17 10.38
C LEU A 46 -3.17 1.60 11.69
N ILE A 47 -3.54 2.76 12.26
CA ILE A 47 -3.02 3.21 13.57
C ILE A 47 -3.36 2.20 14.67
N GLU A 48 -4.58 1.66 14.69
CA GLU A 48 -4.97 0.62 15.64
C GLU A 48 -4.14 -0.67 15.42
N LYS A 49 -3.98 -1.10 14.16
CA LYS A 49 -3.18 -2.30 13.84
C LYS A 49 -1.69 -2.13 14.10
N ARG A 50 -1.18 -0.90 14.07
CA ARG A 50 0.21 -0.59 14.41
C ARG A 50 0.57 -0.98 15.85
N GLY A 51 -0.41 -0.95 16.77
CA GLY A 51 -0.23 -1.40 18.15
C GLY A 51 -0.17 -2.92 18.32
N LYS A 52 -0.52 -3.71 17.30
CA LYS A 52 -0.53 -5.18 17.39
C LYS A 52 0.83 -5.76 16.99
N GLN A 53 1.36 -6.65 17.83
CA GLN A 53 2.61 -7.38 17.55
C GLN A 53 2.48 -8.15 16.22
N GLY A 54 3.49 -8.03 15.36
CA GLY A 54 3.51 -8.65 14.02
C GLY A 54 2.86 -7.82 12.90
N LEU A 55 2.02 -6.83 13.21
CA LEU A 55 1.42 -5.93 12.22
C LEU A 55 2.04 -4.54 12.18
N ARG A 56 2.79 -4.14 13.22
CA ARG A 56 3.43 -2.83 13.33
C ARG A 56 4.09 -2.34 12.04
N PHE A 57 5.03 -3.10 11.50
CA PHE A 57 5.78 -2.71 10.30
C PHE A 57 4.89 -2.64 9.04
N GLN A 58 3.94 -3.56 8.90
CA GLN A 58 3.00 -3.56 7.78
C GLN A 58 2.08 -2.34 7.84
N ALA A 59 1.54 -2.04 9.01
CA ALA A 59 0.69 -0.89 9.23
C ALA A 59 1.44 0.43 8.99
N ASP A 60 2.66 0.53 9.51
CA ASP A 60 3.52 1.70 9.31
C ASP A 60 3.87 1.92 7.83
N ALA A 61 4.15 0.85 7.09
CA ALA A 61 4.43 0.93 5.65
C ALA A 61 3.19 1.38 4.87
N LEU A 62 2.02 0.79 5.17
CA LEU A 62 0.76 1.15 4.52
C LEU A 62 0.30 2.56 4.84
N LEU A 63 0.58 3.09 6.04
CA LEU A 63 0.31 4.51 6.34
C LEU A 63 1.04 5.44 5.36
N GLY A 64 2.29 5.13 5.02
CA GLY A 64 3.04 5.89 4.00
C GLY A 64 2.42 5.76 2.60
N VAL A 65 1.89 4.58 2.23
CA VAL A 65 1.17 4.41 0.97
C VAL A 65 -0.10 5.26 0.93
N ILE A 66 -0.88 5.28 2.02
CA ILE A 66 -2.10 6.07 2.12
C ILE A 66 -1.80 7.57 1.98
N GLU A 67 -0.71 8.06 2.57
CA GLU A 67 -0.28 9.46 2.41
C GLU A 67 0.08 9.82 0.96
N LYS A 68 0.65 8.88 0.19
CA LYS A 68 0.90 9.09 -1.25
C LYS A 68 -0.40 9.07 -2.05
N PHE A 69 -1.32 8.18 -1.70
CA PHE A 69 -2.63 8.10 -2.35
C PHE A 69 -3.46 9.36 -2.13
N GLU A 70 -3.41 9.96 -0.94
CA GLU A 70 -4.11 11.23 -0.64
C GLU A 70 -3.66 12.37 -1.55
N LYS A 71 -2.45 12.33 -2.10
CA LYS A 71 -1.92 13.36 -3.01
C LYS A 71 -2.23 13.09 -4.48
N ASN A 72 -2.86 11.96 -4.80
CA ASN A 72 -3.09 11.54 -6.18
C ASN A 72 -4.58 11.64 -6.55
N GLU A 73 -4.93 12.60 -7.42
CA GLU A 73 -6.33 12.86 -7.80
C GLU A 73 -7.02 11.65 -8.41
N LYS A 74 -6.33 10.85 -9.23
CA LYS A 74 -6.91 9.65 -9.85
C LYS A 74 -7.34 8.62 -8.80
N ILE A 75 -6.59 8.47 -7.71
CA ILE A 75 -6.96 7.56 -6.61
C ILE A 75 -8.08 8.14 -5.76
N GLN A 76 -8.08 9.46 -5.52
CA GLN A 76 -9.19 10.11 -4.82
C GLN A 76 -10.52 9.91 -5.55
N GLN A 77 -10.50 10.04 -6.89
CA GLN A 77 -11.67 9.84 -7.75
C GLN A 77 -12.06 8.36 -7.88
N ASN A 78 -11.09 7.44 -7.87
CA ASN A 78 -11.34 6.01 -7.99
C ASN A 78 -10.50 5.19 -7.00
N ARG A 79 -11.09 4.94 -5.83
CA ARG A 79 -10.46 4.17 -4.74
C ARG A 79 -10.19 2.70 -5.10
N SER A 80 -10.86 2.15 -6.13
CA SER A 80 -10.61 0.80 -6.62
C SER A 80 -9.17 0.64 -7.13
N ILE A 81 -8.60 1.71 -7.69
CA ILE A 81 -7.19 1.76 -8.12
C ILE A 81 -6.27 1.59 -6.91
N GLY A 82 -6.49 2.37 -5.84
CA GLY A 82 -5.69 2.27 -4.62
C GLY A 82 -5.83 0.90 -3.94
N ARG A 83 -7.03 0.31 -3.93
CA ARG A 83 -7.23 -1.07 -3.45
C ARG A 83 -6.40 -2.06 -4.25
N TYR A 84 -6.41 -1.96 -5.58
CA TYR A 84 -5.61 -2.83 -6.44
C TYR A 84 -4.11 -2.70 -6.16
N ILE A 85 -3.59 -1.47 -6.03
CA ILE A 85 -2.19 -1.23 -5.69
C ILE A 85 -1.85 -1.84 -4.32
N ILE A 86 -2.68 -1.61 -3.28
CA ILE A 86 -2.46 -2.19 -1.94
C ILE A 86 -2.38 -3.72 -2.00
N LYS A 87 -3.33 -4.36 -2.70
CA LYS A 87 -3.39 -5.82 -2.80
C LYS A 87 -2.20 -6.42 -3.56
N THR A 88 -1.59 -5.64 -4.47
CA THR A 88 -0.45 -6.10 -5.29
C THR A 88 0.91 -5.75 -4.71
N LEU A 89 1.00 -5.06 -3.56
CA LEU A 89 2.27 -4.71 -2.89
C LEU A 89 3.22 -5.90 -2.64
N ILE A 90 2.67 -7.10 -2.44
CA ILE A 90 3.49 -8.31 -2.28
C ILE A 90 4.22 -8.69 -3.57
N SER A 91 3.56 -8.52 -4.72
CA SER A 91 4.07 -8.85 -6.05
C SER A 91 4.99 -7.76 -6.60
N LEU A 92 4.76 -6.50 -6.21
CA LEU A 92 5.58 -5.36 -6.63
C LEU A 92 7.05 -5.46 -6.17
N LYS A 93 7.35 -6.33 -5.20
CA LYS A 93 8.70 -6.63 -4.72
C LYS A 93 9.45 -7.67 -5.56
N VAL A 94 8.73 -8.50 -6.29
CA VAL A 94 9.29 -9.70 -6.92
C VAL A 94 10.06 -9.36 -8.20
N VAL A 95 9.73 -8.23 -8.83
CA VAL A 95 10.22 -7.89 -10.17
C VAL A 95 11.74 -7.61 -10.22
N GLU A 96 12.38 -7.16 -9.13
CA GLU A 96 13.82 -6.83 -9.17
C GLU A 96 14.77 -7.98 -8.80
N ARG A 97 14.27 -9.16 -8.37
CA ARG A 97 15.15 -10.31 -8.06
C ARG A 97 15.33 -11.31 -9.21
N GLY A 98 14.84 -10.99 -10.40
CA GLY A 98 14.76 -11.92 -11.54
C GLY A 98 15.75 -11.70 -12.68
N GLU A 99 16.55 -10.63 -12.68
CA GLU A 99 17.40 -10.24 -13.82
C GLU A 99 18.90 -10.15 -13.48
N GLU A 100 19.38 -11.05 -12.62
CA GLU A 100 20.82 -11.34 -12.51
C GLU A 100 21.01 -12.86 -12.67
N ARG A 101 21.15 -13.31 -13.92
CA ARG A 101 21.66 -14.63 -14.29
C ARG A 101 22.78 -14.47 -15.30
#